data_AF-A0A0G8AV57-F1
#
_entry.id   AF-A0A0G8AV57-F1
#
_cell.length_a   1.000
_cell.length_b   1.000
_cell.length_c   1.000
_cell.angle_alpha   90.00
_cell.angle_beta   90.00
_cell.angle_gamma   90.00
#
_symmetry.space_group_name_H-M   'P 1'
#
loop_
_entity.id
_entity.type
_entity.pdbx_description
1 polymer ?
#
loop_
_entity_poly.entity_id
_entity_poly.type
_entity_poly.pdbx_seq_one_letter_code
_entity_poly.pdbx_strand_id
1 'polypeptide(L)'
;MSHALGAAATGGLDALLNPTTMEGMGADPDSNEHQQFVTRLAYGFPAFADRLTVTPSLGLALSPYSSTTSLRWALTPYTGPGQVNEPWAISLEGQRQEDRTAASLVDHSLELRFSLQL
;
A
#
# COMPACT_ATOMS: atom_id res chain seq x y z
N MET A 1 19.79 -44.81 -5.81
CA MET A 1 20.03 -43.41 -5.40
C MET A 1 18.74 -42.63 -5.61
N SER A 2 18.43 -41.74 -4.67
CA SER A 2 17.11 -41.24 -4.24
C SER A 2 16.20 -40.59 -5.30
N HIS A 3 14.89 -40.77 -5.11
CA HIS A 3 13.80 -39.97 -5.68
C HIS A 3 13.74 -38.58 -5.02
N ALA A 4 13.26 -37.56 -5.75
CA ALA A 4 12.28 -36.59 -5.25
C ALA A 4 11.73 -35.75 -6.41
N LEU A 5 10.45 -35.95 -6.72
CA LEU A 5 9.63 -34.96 -7.41
C LEU A 5 9.67 -33.66 -6.59
N GLY A 6 10.13 -32.57 -7.20
CA GLY A 6 10.01 -31.23 -6.63
C GLY A 6 8.54 -30.84 -6.58
N ALA A 7 8.01 -30.73 -5.37
CA ALA A 7 6.65 -30.33 -5.07
C ALA A 7 6.29 -28.99 -5.73
N ALA A 8 5.11 -28.93 -6.33
CA ALA A 8 4.46 -27.65 -6.60
C ALA A 8 4.29 -26.93 -5.26
N ALA A 9 4.86 -25.73 -5.16
CA ALA A 9 4.58 -24.82 -4.05
C ALA A 9 3.12 -24.34 -4.17
N THR A 10 2.20 -25.17 -3.71
CA THR A 10 0.80 -24.80 -3.49
C THR A 10 0.74 -23.90 -2.26
N GLY A 11 0.79 -22.59 -2.48
CA GLY A 11 0.63 -21.61 -1.40
C GLY A 11 1.17 -20.22 -1.70
N GLY A 12 1.23 -19.81 -2.97
CA GLY A 12 1.84 -18.53 -3.37
C GLY A 12 1.15 -17.81 -4.52
N LEU A 13 -0.12 -18.14 -4.80
CA LEU A 13 -0.89 -17.52 -5.90
C LEU A 13 -1.98 -16.55 -5.44
N ASP A 14 -2.45 -16.64 -4.19
CA ASP A 14 -3.49 -15.71 -3.69
C ASP A 14 -2.95 -14.31 -3.37
N ALA A 15 -1.64 -14.16 -3.10
CA ALA A 15 -1.01 -12.85 -2.93
C ALA A 15 -0.69 -12.16 -4.28
N LEU A 16 -0.75 -12.90 -5.40
CA LEU A 16 -0.53 -12.35 -6.75
C LEU A 16 -1.81 -11.82 -7.39
N LEU A 17 -2.98 -12.07 -6.79
CA LEU A 17 -4.29 -11.75 -7.38
C LEU A 17 -5.12 -10.76 -6.54
N ASN A 18 -4.50 -10.06 -5.60
CA ASN A 18 -5.14 -8.86 -5.06
C ASN A 18 -4.42 -7.59 -5.55
N PRO A 19 -4.49 -7.27 -6.86
CA PRO A 19 -4.30 -5.90 -7.26
C PRO A 19 -5.46 -5.12 -6.66
N THR A 20 -5.23 -4.39 -5.57
CA THR A 20 -6.10 -3.26 -5.23
C THR A 20 -5.77 -2.13 -6.20
N THR A 21 -6.03 -2.35 -7.49
CA THR A 21 -6.14 -1.28 -8.48
C THR A 21 -7.60 -1.05 -8.77
N MET A 22 -7.97 0.22 -8.59
CA MET A 22 -9.02 0.96 -9.29
C MET A 22 -10.17 1.41 -8.41
N GLU A 23 -10.02 2.60 -7.83
CA GLU A 23 -11.13 3.49 -7.45
C GLU A 23 -10.61 4.93 -7.53
N GLY A 24 -11.20 5.73 -8.42
CA GLY A 24 -10.79 7.13 -8.62
C GLY A 24 -11.13 7.75 -9.96
N MET A 25 -12.14 7.28 -10.70
CA MET A 25 -12.84 8.09 -11.71
C MET A 25 -14.21 8.43 -11.16
N GLY A 26 -14.25 9.35 -10.19
CA GLY A 26 -15.45 10.12 -9.90
C GLY A 26 -15.60 11.18 -10.99
N ALA A 27 -16.36 10.87 -12.03
CA ALA A 27 -16.82 11.86 -12.98
C ALA A 27 -18.15 12.42 -12.45
N ASP A 28 -18.06 13.45 -11.61
CA ASP A 28 -19.19 14.34 -11.38
C ASP A 28 -19.15 15.43 -12.48
N PRO A 29 -20.16 15.55 -13.35
CA PRO A 29 -20.14 16.52 -14.44
C PRO A 29 -20.31 17.98 -13.98
N ASP A 30 -20.58 18.25 -12.70
CA ASP A 30 -20.83 19.60 -12.17
C ASP A 30 -19.81 20.10 -11.12
N SER A 31 -18.79 19.31 -10.79
CA SER A 31 -17.76 19.75 -9.84
C SER A 31 -16.51 20.24 -10.59
N ASN A 32 -16.02 21.44 -10.23
CA ASN A 32 -14.70 21.94 -10.64
C ASN A 32 -13.56 21.13 -9.95
N GLU A 33 -13.69 19.81 -9.89
CA GLU A 33 -12.74 18.90 -9.29
C GLU A 33 -11.69 18.52 -10.34
N HIS A 34 -10.56 19.20 -10.20
CA HIS A 34 -9.37 18.99 -11.00
C HIS A 34 -9.01 17.51 -11.08
N GLN A 35 -9.00 16.95 -12.29
CA GLN A 35 -8.61 15.56 -12.56
C GLN A 35 -7.31 15.21 -11.81
N GLN A 36 -7.40 14.26 -10.88
CA GLN A 36 -6.28 13.77 -10.10
C GLN A 36 -5.97 12.32 -10.48
N PHE A 37 -4.71 12.04 -10.79
CA PHE A 37 -4.21 10.68 -10.95
C PHE A 37 -3.59 10.23 -9.64
N VAL A 38 -4.02 9.10 -9.09
CA VAL A 38 -3.45 8.53 -7.86
C VAL A 38 -3.10 7.07 -8.10
N THR A 39 -1.89 6.68 -7.73
CA THR A 39 -1.43 5.30 -7.80
C THR A 39 -0.59 4.94 -6.58
N ARG A 40 -0.62 3.64 -6.22
CA ARG A 40 0.17 3.08 -5.13
C ARG A 40 0.63 1.68 -5.50
N LEU A 41 1.93 1.44 -5.38
CA LEU A 41 2.53 0.13 -5.49
C LEU A 41 2.85 -0.37 -4.08
N ALA A 42 2.45 -1.58 -3.74
CA ALA A 42 2.71 -2.20 -2.45
C ALA A 42 3.14 -3.66 -2.64
N TYR A 43 4.03 -4.15 -1.77
CA TYR A 43 4.42 -5.56 -1.77
C TYR A 43 4.62 -6.04 -0.33
N GLY A 44 3.82 -7.00 0.10
CA GLY A 44 3.90 -7.59 1.43
C GLY A 44 4.81 -8.82 1.45
N PHE A 45 5.63 -8.95 2.48
CA PHE A 45 6.43 -10.15 2.71
C PHE A 45 6.44 -10.53 4.20
N PRO A 46 6.54 -11.84 4.52
CA PRO A 46 6.63 -12.30 5.91
C PRO A 46 7.94 -11.84 6.56
N ALA A 47 7.87 -11.54 7.84
CA ALA A 47 9.00 -11.14 8.67
C ALA A 47 8.81 -11.63 10.11
N PHE A 48 9.87 -11.52 10.91
CA PHE A 48 9.86 -11.86 12.34
C PHE A 48 9.41 -13.30 12.61
N ALA A 49 10.03 -14.27 11.92
CA ALA A 49 9.70 -15.69 11.97
C ALA A 49 8.23 -15.96 11.61
N ASP A 50 7.80 -15.37 10.49
CA ASP A 50 6.45 -15.50 9.92
C ASP A 50 5.34 -15.14 10.91
N ARG A 51 5.61 -14.18 11.80
CA ARG A 51 4.62 -13.63 12.72
C ARG A 51 3.92 -12.41 12.17
N LEU A 52 4.63 -11.63 11.34
CA LEU A 52 4.14 -10.38 10.77
C LEU A 52 4.36 -10.36 9.26
N THR A 53 3.51 -9.61 8.57
CA THR A 53 3.74 -9.15 7.20
C THR A 53 4.23 -7.71 7.24
N VAL A 54 5.37 -7.45 6.60
CA VAL A 54 5.87 -6.09 6.34
C VAL A 54 5.46 -5.71 4.93
N THR A 55 4.78 -4.58 4.78
CA THR A 55 4.30 -4.09 3.48
C THR A 55 4.83 -2.68 3.22
N PRO A 56 5.99 -2.53 2.57
CA PRO A 56 6.38 -1.27 1.95
C PRO A 56 5.42 -0.90 0.81
N SER A 57 5.21 0.40 0.63
CA SER A 57 4.44 0.94 -0.49
C SER A 57 4.94 2.32 -0.91
N LEU A 58 4.91 2.56 -2.21
CA LEU A 58 5.23 3.84 -2.85
C LEU A 58 3.95 4.40 -3.47
N GLY A 59 3.62 5.63 -3.11
CA GLY A 59 2.47 6.36 -3.65
C GLY A 59 2.90 7.52 -4.55
N LEU A 60 2.11 7.77 -5.60
CA LEU A 60 2.22 8.94 -6.46
C LEU A 60 0.80 9.49 -6.69
N ALA A 61 0.61 10.78 -6.40
CA ALA A 61 -0.57 11.53 -6.76
C ALA A 61 -0.17 12.73 -7.62
N LEU A 62 -0.86 12.95 -8.73
CA LEU A 62 -0.63 14.03 -9.67
C LEU A 62 -1.93 14.78 -9.90
N SER A 63 -1.88 16.10 -9.78
CA SER A 63 -2.94 17.02 -10.18
C SER A 63 -2.36 18.10 -11.10
N PRO A 64 -3.20 18.93 -11.77
CA PRO A 64 -2.72 20.06 -12.56
C PRO A 64 -1.81 21.03 -11.79
N TYR A 65 -1.98 21.11 -10.46
CA TYR A 65 -1.29 22.10 -9.63
C TYR A 65 -0.33 21.51 -8.61
N SER A 66 -0.33 20.20 -8.39
CA SER A 66 0.52 19.58 -7.38
C SER A 66 0.97 18.17 -7.75
N SER A 67 2.04 17.73 -7.11
CA SER A 67 2.42 16.32 -7.07
C SER A 67 2.76 15.91 -5.66
N THR A 68 2.25 14.75 -5.25
CA THR A 68 2.56 14.14 -3.96
C THR A 68 3.22 12.80 -4.18
N THR A 69 4.37 12.59 -3.55
CA THR A 69 5.03 11.29 -3.45
C THR A 69 4.94 10.80 -2.02
N SER A 70 4.57 9.54 -1.81
CA SER A 70 4.52 8.96 -0.46
C SER A 70 5.27 7.65 -0.36
N LEU A 71 5.80 7.39 0.83
CA LEU A 71 6.45 6.15 1.20
C LEU A 71 5.83 5.66 2.50
N ARG A 72 5.28 4.46 2.49
CA ARG A 72 4.61 3.88 3.65
C ARG A 72 5.10 2.47 3.94
N TRP A 73 5.26 2.17 5.23
CA TRP A 73 5.45 0.82 5.73
C TRP A 73 4.27 0.45 6.61
N ALA A 74 3.70 -0.72 6.39
CA ALA A 74 2.70 -1.31 7.25
C ALA A 74 3.19 -2.62 7.87
N LEU A 75 2.78 -2.87 9.10
CA LEU A 75 2.93 -4.11 9.83
C LEU A 75 1.55 -4.65 10.15
N THR A 76 1.29 -5.87 9.74
CA THR A 76 0.09 -6.64 10.11
C THR A 76 0.51 -8.02 10.58
N PRO A 77 -0.31 -8.74 11.34
CA PRO A 77 -0.13 -10.16 11.57
C PRO A 77 0.02 -10.92 10.26
N TYR A 78 0.93 -11.90 10.27
CA TYR A 78 1.06 -12.82 9.14
C TYR A 78 -0.11 -13.80 9.17
N THR A 79 -0.86 -13.88 8.07
CA THR A 79 -1.95 -14.84 7.92
C THR A 79 -1.43 -16.03 7.11
N GLY A 80 -0.89 -17.03 7.81
CA GLY A 80 -0.56 -18.32 7.20
C GLY A 80 -1.83 -19.10 6.80
N PRO A 81 -1.71 -20.15 5.97
CA PRO A 81 -2.84 -21.01 5.65
C PRO A 81 -3.43 -21.62 6.93
N GLY A 82 -4.70 -21.32 7.22
CA GLY A 82 -5.43 -21.83 8.39
C GLY A 82 -5.30 -21.03 9.69
N GLN A 83 -4.65 -19.87 9.68
CA GLN A 83 -4.60 -18.98 10.86
C GLN A 83 -5.78 -18.01 10.91
N VAL A 84 -6.26 -17.74 12.13
CA VAL A 84 -7.22 -16.68 12.42
C VAL A 84 -6.53 -15.33 12.25
N ASN A 85 -7.16 -14.44 11.52
CA ASN A 85 -6.66 -13.11 11.24
C ASN A 85 -6.66 -12.30 12.56
N GLU A 86 -5.48 -12.01 13.12
CA GLU A 86 -5.39 -11.01 14.19
C GLU A 86 -5.63 -9.62 13.57
N PRO A 87 -6.61 -8.84 14.05
CA PRO A 87 -7.15 -7.72 13.28
C PRO A 87 -6.45 -6.39 13.61
N TRP A 88 -5.14 -6.38 13.77
CA TRP A 88 -4.40 -5.16 14.05
C TRP A 88 -3.48 -4.75 12.90
N ALA A 89 -3.28 -3.44 12.74
CA ALA A 89 -2.27 -2.91 11.84
C ALA A 89 -1.58 -1.69 12.45
N ILE A 90 -0.29 -1.56 12.16
CA ILE A 90 0.52 -0.37 12.44
C ILE A 90 1.07 0.11 11.10
N SER A 91 1.00 1.41 10.81
CA SER A 91 1.66 1.92 9.63
C SER A 91 2.27 3.30 9.82
N LEU A 92 3.41 3.51 9.20
CA LEU A 92 4.11 4.79 9.11
C LEU A 92 4.12 5.24 7.65
N GLU A 93 3.65 6.45 7.37
CA GLU A 93 3.62 7.04 6.03
C GLU A 93 4.30 8.41 6.05
N GLY A 94 5.33 8.59 5.23
CA GLY A 94 5.91 9.89 4.92
C GLY A 94 5.39 10.37 3.58
N GLN A 95 5.05 11.65 3.47
CA GLN A 95 4.65 12.27 2.21
C GLN A 95 5.45 13.53 1.94
N ARG A 96 5.68 13.79 0.66
CA ARG A 96 6.24 15.02 0.12
C ARG A 96 5.28 15.54 -0.94
N GLN A 97 4.79 16.76 -0.78
CA GLN A 97 3.97 17.44 -1.77
C GLN A 97 4.69 18.66 -2.32
N GLU A 98 4.54 18.88 -3.62
CA GLU A 98 5.11 20.02 -4.33
C GLU A 98 4.02 20.67 -5.18
N ASP A 99 3.84 21.96 -5.00
CA ASP A 99 2.88 22.78 -5.75
C ASP A 99 3.56 23.45 -6.94
N ARG A 100 2.95 23.36 -8.13
CA ARG A 100 3.49 23.80 -9.42
C ARG A 100 3.19 25.26 -9.76
N THR A 101 2.19 25.86 -9.12
CA THR A 101 1.67 27.21 -9.46
C THR A 101 2.15 28.30 -8.50
N ALA A 102 2.63 27.94 -7.32
CA ALA A 102 3.17 28.88 -6.36
C ALA A 102 4.69 28.91 -6.46
N ALA A 103 5.32 30.04 -6.13
CA ALA A 103 6.77 30.12 -5.89
C ALA A 103 7.19 29.35 -4.61
N SER A 104 6.43 28.32 -4.21
CA SER A 104 6.26 27.84 -2.84
C SER A 104 7.12 26.63 -2.51
N LEU A 105 7.34 26.50 -1.20
CA LEU A 105 8.07 25.47 -0.49
C LEU A 105 7.44 24.10 -0.68
N VAL A 106 8.29 23.08 -0.55
CA VAL A 106 7.90 21.67 -0.55
C VAL A 106 7.34 21.30 0.82
N ASP A 107 6.12 20.80 0.85
CA ASP A 107 5.48 20.32 2.07
C ASP A 107 5.89 18.88 2.37
N HIS A 108 6.15 18.61 3.65
CA HIS A 108 6.50 17.28 4.15
C HIS A 108 5.58 16.91 5.31
N SER A 109 5.07 15.68 5.31
CA SER A 109 4.25 15.16 6.40
C SER A 109 4.69 13.75 6.78
N LEU A 110 4.42 13.39 8.03
CA LEU A 110 4.64 12.06 8.58
C LEU A 110 3.41 11.66 9.39
N GLU A 111 2.85 10.50 9.09
CA GLU A 111 1.67 9.95 9.76
C GLU A 111 1.97 8.57 10.32
N LEU A 112 1.66 8.37 11.60
CA LEU A 112 1.70 7.07 12.26
C LEU A 112 0.26 6.66 12.61
N ARG A 113 -0.16 5.49 12.13
CA ARG A 113 -1.53 4.97 12.31
C ARG A 113 -1.51 3.64 13.06
N PHE A 114 -2.49 3.48 13.94
CA PHE A 114 -2.81 2.23 14.63
C PHE A 114 -4.28 1.91 14.35
N SER A 115 -4.58 0.67 13.99
CA SER A 115 -5.95 0.21 13.80
C SER A 115 -6.18 -1.15 14.46
N LEU A 116 -7.35 -1.31 15.05
CA LEU A 116 -7.90 -2.54 15.60
C LEU A 116 -9.27 -2.74 14.93
N GLN A 117 -9.50 -3.83 14.20
CA GLN A 117 -10.87 -4.20 13.81
C GLN A 117 -11.45 -5.05 14.94
N LEU A 118 -12.37 -4.48 15.71
CA LEU A 118 -13.15 -5.15 16.76
C LEU A 118 -14.31 -5.93 16.17
#